data_AF-R8VWW5-F1
#
_entry.id   AF-R8VWW5-F1
#
_cell.length_a   1.000
_cell.length_b   1.000
_cell.length_c   1.000
_cell.angle_alpha   90.00
_cell.angle_beta   90.00
_cell.angle_gamma   90.00
#
_symmetry.space_group_name_H-M   'P 1'
#
loop_
_entity.id
_entity.type
_entity.pdbx_description
1 polymer ?
#
loop_
_entity_poly.entity_id
_entity_poly.type
_entity_poly.pdbx_seq_one_letter_code
_entity_poly.pdbx_strand_id
1 'polypeptide(L)'
;MSDKYSGLEAALRSARMTFVSEANAGDRTGTEIIACEDLLPAWTKAGPKGDGSHEVGEACTHDGQSWRCCQAHNTNNNPDIEPGKSPAQWAPYHTTDPTKAKAFIQPTGAHDAYMKGECCLWTDGKVYRSIMETANAYSPAAYPQGWEEVTAAGDPGTTPEPGTEPEPETPTEPGTEQEPGQDPETGGEETGETVPAFVQPTGAHDAYQTGDRVTYNGQIYESTIDNNVWSPDTYPQGWEVVEVEDGGAA
;
A
#
# COMPACT_ATOMS: atom_id res chain seq x y z
N MET A 1 19.71 -49.02 16.18
CA MET A 1 19.52 -47.93 17.15
C MET A 1 18.44 -47.05 16.58
N SER A 2 17.33 -46.86 17.31
CA SER A 2 16.24 -46.01 16.81
C SER A 2 16.71 -44.57 17.00
N ASP A 3 17.05 -43.89 15.91
CA ASP A 3 17.28 -42.44 15.86
C ASP A 3 15.94 -41.72 16.07
N LYS A 4 15.40 -41.86 17.29
CA LYS A 4 14.26 -41.06 17.71
C LYS A 4 14.80 -39.67 17.93
N TYR A 5 14.38 -38.75 17.06
CA TYR A 5 14.51 -37.32 17.27
C TYR A 5 14.14 -36.99 18.71
N SER A 6 14.97 -36.15 19.35
CA SER A 6 14.65 -35.64 20.68
C SER A 6 13.26 -34.95 20.64
N GLY A 7 12.55 -34.89 21.76
CA GLY A 7 11.22 -34.25 21.80
C GLY A 7 11.21 -32.83 21.22
N LEU A 8 12.30 -32.07 21.41
CA LEU A 8 12.49 -30.74 20.84
C LEU A 8 12.61 -30.77 19.32
N GLU A 9 13.37 -31.70 18.77
CA GLU A 9 13.57 -31.82 17.33
C GLU A 9 12.31 -32.31 16.60
N ALA A 10 11.53 -33.19 17.25
CA ALA A 10 10.20 -33.56 16.76
C ALA A 10 9.23 -32.38 16.76
N ALA A 11 9.21 -31.57 17.83
CA ALA A 11 8.39 -30.38 17.93
C ALA A 11 8.77 -29.34 16.86
N LEU A 12 10.06 -29.07 16.66
CA LEU A 12 10.54 -28.14 15.65
C LEU A 12 10.17 -28.61 14.23
N ARG A 13 10.33 -29.89 13.91
CA ARG A 13 9.89 -30.42 12.60
C ARG A 13 8.38 -30.25 12.41
N SER A 14 7.57 -30.53 13.43
CA SER A 14 6.13 -30.35 13.36
C SER A 14 5.76 -28.88 13.13
N ALA A 15 6.34 -27.95 13.90
CA ALA A 15 6.10 -26.52 13.75
C ALA A 15 6.48 -26.03 12.36
N ARG A 16 7.63 -26.48 11.83
CA ARG A 16 8.07 -26.17 10.47
C ARG A 16 7.07 -26.65 9.42
N MET A 17 6.61 -27.89 9.51
CA MET A 17 5.66 -28.45 8.54
C MET A 17 4.34 -27.69 8.55
N THR A 18 3.80 -27.38 9.73
CA THR A 18 2.56 -26.61 9.87
C THR A 18 2.74 -25.20 9.31
N PHE A 19 3.78 -24.48 9.73
CA PHE A 19 4.02 -23.11 9.30
C PHE A 19 4.20 -22.99 7.78
N VAL A 20 4.99 -23.87 7.16
CA VAL A 20 5.20 -23.88 5.71
C VAL A 20 3.91 -24.22 4.96
N SER A 21 3.09 -25.13 5.49
CA SER A 21 1.79 -25.45 4.88
C SER A 21 0.85 -24.25 4.88
N GLU A 22 0.74 -23.53 6.00
CA GLU A 22 -0.10 -22.34 6.13
C GLU A 22 0.44 -21.17 5.26
N ALA A 23 1.76 -21.01 5.21
CA ALA A 23 2.41 -20.04 4.34
C ALA A 23 2.08 -20.29 2.86
N ASN A 24 2.20 -21.54 2.42
CA ASN A 24 1.91 -21.94 1.04
C ASN A 24 0.42 -21.79 0.68
N ALA A 25 -0.47 -21.99 1.65
CA ALA A 25 -1.90 -21.81 1.47
C ALA A 25 -2.33 -20.33 1.46
N GLY A 26 -1.46 -19.41 1.88
CA GLY A 26 -1.80 -17.99 2.04
C GLY A 26 -2.58 -17.68 3.32
N ASP A 27 -2.56 -18.58 4.30
CA ASP A 27 -3.27 -18.44 5.58
C ASP A 27 -2.52 -17.54 6.59
N ARG A 28 -1.35 -17.05 6.20
CA ARG A 28 -0.48 -16.19 7.02
C ARG A 28 -0.28 -14.85 6.33
N THR A 29 -0.38 -13.79 7.11
CA THR A 29 0.00 -12.44 6.67
C THR A 29 1.52 -12.35 6.44
N GLY A 30 1.97 -11.41 5.60
CA GLY A 30 3.41 -11.21 5.39
C GLY A 30 4.18 -10.87 6.68
N THR A 31 3.54 -10.20 7.64
CA THR A 31 4.11 -9.96 8.99
C THR A 31 4.34 -11.26 9.77
N GLU A 32 3.38 -12.19 9.77
CA GLU A 32 3.55 -13.50 10.41
C GLU A 32 4.61 -14.34 9.70
N ILE A 33 4.69 -14.23 8.37
CA ILE A 33 5.74 -14.90 7.59
C ILE A 33 7.12 -14.41 7.99
N ILE A 34 7.35 -13.09 7.94
CA ILE A 34 8.64 -12.49 8.27
C ILE A 34 9.01 -12.73 9.74
N ALA A 35 8.03 -12.76 10.65
CA ALA A 35 8.26 -13.04 12.07
C ALA A 35 8.89 -14.41 12.35
N CYS A 36 8.63 -15.38 11.47
CA CYS A 36 9.01 -16.78 11.64
C CYS A 36 9.75 -17.31 10.40
N GLU A 37 10.40 -16.43 9.64
CA GLU A 37 10.96 -16.78 8.33
C GLU A 37 12.07 -17.85 8.38
N ASP A 38 12.75 -17.98 9.51
CA ASP A 38 13.73 -19.05 9.75
C ASP A 38 13.12 -20.45 9.72
N LEU A 39 11.79 -20.57 9.83
CA LEU A 39 11.08 -21.83 9.64
C LEU A 39 10.87 -22.16 8.14
N LEU A 40 10.89 -21.17 7.25
CA LEU A 40 10.73 -21.42 5.82
C LEU A 40 11.89 -22.26 5.26
N PRO A 41 11.67 -23.03 4.18
CA PRO A 41 12.76 -23.61 3.42
C PRO A 41 13.57 -22.51 2.73
N ALA A 42 14.90 -22.63 2.75
CA ALA A 42 15.74 -21.86 1.85
C ALA A 42 15.42 -22.26 0.41
N TRP A 43 15.31 -21.28 -0.49
CA TRP A 43 15.11 -21.52 -1.90
C TRP A 43 16.26 -22.35 -2.48
N THR A 44 15.94 -23.31 -3.34
CA THR A 44 16.93 -24.07 -4.10
C THR A 44 16.44 -24.28 -5.52
N LYS A 45 17.38 -24.40 -6.47
CA LYS A 45 17.05 -24.77 -7.85
C LYS A 45 16.33 -26.11 -7.98
N ALA A 46 16.46 -27.02 -7.02
CA ALA A 46 15.78 -28.32 -7.10
C ALA A 46 14.29 -28.25 -6.71
N GLY A 47 13.83 -27.13 -6.15
CA GLY A 47 12.48 -26.97 -5.63
C GLY A 47 12.17 -27.89 -4.44
N PRO A 48 10.98 -27.75 -3.83
CA PRO A 48 10.59 -28.54 -2.66
C PRO A 48 10.50 -30.05 -2.93
N LYS A 49 10.24 -30.45 -4.18
CA LYS A 49 10.11 -31.86 -4.61
C LYS A 49 11.42 -32.47 -5.12
N GLY A 50 12.46 -31.66 -5.33
CA GLY A 50 13.74 -32.11 -5.86
C GLY A 50 13.77 -32.33 -7.38
N ASP A 51 12.70 -31.99 -8.10
CA ASP A 51 12.54 -32.17 -9.56
C ASP A 51 12.59 -30.85 -10.34
N GLY A 52 13.02 -29.76 -9.69
CA GLY A 52 13.09 -28.41 -10.22
C GLY A 52 11.75 -27.66 -10.23
N SER A 53 10.64 -28.30 -9.83
CA SER A 53 9.33 -27.65 -9.81
C SER A 53 9.15 -26.71 -8.63
N HIS A 54 8.56 -25.55 -8.92
CA HIS A 54 8.06 -24.59 -7.94
C HIS A 54 6.58 -24.31 -8.23
N GLU A 55 5.76 -24.29 -7.19
CA GLU A 55 4.30 -24.17 -7.29
C GLU A 55 3.83 -22.78 -6.81
N VAL A 56 2.70 -22.30 -7.34
CA VAL A 56 2.10 -21.04 -6.87
C VAL A 56 1.80 -21.15 -5.37
N GLY A 57 2.13 -20.10 -4.63
CA GLY A 57 1.99 -20.02 -3.17
C GLY A 57 3.25 -20.45 -2.42
N GLU A 58 4.18 -21.19 -3.04
CA GLU A 58 5.40 -21.66 -2.37
C GLU A 58 6.14 -20.52 -1.65
N ALA A 59 6.29 -20.66 -0.34
CA ALA A 59 7.03 -19.74 0.52
C ALA A 59 8.45 -20.24 0.77
N CYS A 60 9.44 -19.37 0.62
CA CYS A 60 10.84 -19.68 0.86
C CYS A 60 11.65 -18.47 1.34
N THR A 61 12.86 -18.70 1.82
CA THR A 61 13.86 -17.65 2.07
C THR A 61 14.96 -17.66 1.02
N HIS A 62 15.40 -16.49 0.59
CA HIS A 62 16.52 -16.30 -0.33
C HIS A 62 17.15 -14.93 -0.11
N ASP A 63 18.49 -14.88 -0.01
CA ASP A 63 19.27 -13.65 0.21
C ASP A 63 18.76 -12.76 1.36
N GLY A 64 18.36 -13.38 2.48
CA GLY A 64 17.87 -12.68 3.67
C GLY A 64 16.46 -12.10 3.53
N GLN A 65 15.72 -12.46 2.48
CA GLN A 65 14.33 -12.06 2.22
C GLN A 65 13.42 -13.30 2.15
N SER A 66 12.17 -13.14 2.58
CA SER A 66 11.10 -14.14 2.42
C SER A 66 10.29 -13.86 1.15
N TRP A 67 10.03 -14.89 0.36
CA TRP A 67 9.42 -14.81 -0.97
C TRP A 67 8.24 -15.76 -1.12
N ARG A 68 7.26 -15.37 -1.93
CA ARG A 68 6.18 -16.24 -2.43
C ARG A 68 6.32 -16.47 -3.92
N CYS A 69 6.06 -17.69 -4.36
CA CYS A 69 5.95 -18.03 -5.78
C CYS A 69 4.60 -17.56 -6.32
N CYS A 70 4.60 -16.68 -7.32
CA CYS A 70 3.40 -16.14 -7.96
C CYS A 70 2.99 -16.92 -9.21
N GLN A 71 3.92 -17.64 -9.83
CA GLN A 71 3.67 -18.41 -11.05
C GLN A 71 4.42 -19.74 -11.00
N ALA A 72 3.70 -20.84 -11.22
CA ALA A 72 4.31 -22.16 -11.26
C ALA A 72 5.34 -22.25 -12.40
N HIS A 73 6.50 -22.82 -12.12
CA HIS A 73 7.59 -22.95 -13.07
C HIS A 73 8.47 -24.17 -12.76
N ASN A 74 9.36 -24.52 -13.70
CA ASN A 74 10.39 -25.52 -13.47
C ASN A 74 11.76 -24.97 -13.87
N THR A 75 12.70 -24.94 -12.93
CA THR A 75 14.06 -24.42 -13.09
C THR A 75 14.93 -25.30 -13.99
N ASN A 76 14.58 -26.57 -14.21
CA ASN A 76 15.28 -27.40 -15.20
C ASN A 76 15.03 -26.90 -16.62
N ASN A 77 13.89 -26.25 -16.87
CA ASN A 77 13.57 -25.61 -18.14
C ASN A 77 14.05 -24.15 -18.17
N ASN A 78 13.95 -23.45 -17.04
CA ASN A 78 14.26 -22.03 -16.90
C ASN A 78 15.21 -21.80 -15.71
N PRO A 79 16.52 -22.07 -15.85
CA PRO A 79 17.47 -22.17 -14.73
C PRO A 79 17.85 -20.86 -14.06
N ASP A 80 17.43 -19.74 -14.65
CA ASP A 80 17.67 -18.38 -14.18
C ASP A 80 16.47 -17.82 -13.39
N ILE A 81 15.37 -18.58 -13.27
CA ILE A 81 14.25 -18.17 -12.43
C ILE A 81 14.63 -18.36 -10.97
N GLU A 82 14.82 -17.26 -10.26
CA GLU A 82 15.14 -17.25 -8.83
C GLU A 82 14.53 -16.02 -8.13
N PRO A 83 14.21 -16.14 -6.82
CA PRO A 83 13.69 -15.01 -6.05
C PRO A 83 14.65 -13.81 -6.10
N GLY A 84 14.11 -12.60 -6.14
CA GLY A 84 14.90 -11.36 -6.28
C GLY A 84 15.41 -11.04 -7.69
N LYS A 85 15.41 -12.00 -8.62
CA LYS A 85 15.77 -11.76 -10.04
C LYS A 85 14.63 -11.96 -11.02
N SER A 86 13.58 -12.68 -10.61
CA SER A 86 12.47 -13.06 -11.48
C SER A 86 11.13 -12.60 -10.91
N PRO A 87 10.82 -11.30 -11.04
CA PRO A 87 9.73 -10.67 -10.30
C PRO A 87 8.34 -11.10 -10.79
N ALA A 88 8.21 -11.66 -11.99
CA ALA A 88 6.94 -12.26 -12.44
C ALA A 88 6.62 -13.58 -11.71
N GLN A 89 7.64 -14.31 -11.26
CA GLN A 89 7.52 -15.62 -10.61
C GLN A 89 7.65 -15.52 -9.10
N TRP A 90 8.33 -14.50 -8.57
CA TRP A 90 8.62 -14.37 -7.15
C TRP A 90 8.31 -12.96 -6.67
N ALA A 91 7.44 -12.85 -5.67
CA ALA A 91 7.16 -11.60 -4.98
C ALA A 91 7.68 -11.67 -3.53
N PRO A 92 8.24 -10.59 -2.99
CA PRO A 92 8.61 -10.52 -1.59
C PRO A 92 7.34 -10.52 -0.72
N TYR A 93 7.43 -11.12 0.47
CA TYR A 93 6.50 -10.76 1.55
C TYR A 93 6.90 -9.40 2.12
N HIS A 94 5.89 -8.60 2.42
CA HIS A 94 6.04 -7.33 3.14
C HIS A 94 5.45 -7.48 4.54
N THR A 95 5.79 -6.54 5.43
CA THR A 95 5.30 -6.55 6.81
C THR A 95 4.64 -5.24 7.15
N THR A 96 3.62 -5.28 7.99
CA THR A 96 3.03 -4.12 8.66
C THR A 96 3.72 -3.77 9.98
N ASP A 97 4.69 -4.57 10.42
CA ASP A 97 5.51 -4.34 11.62
C ASP A 97 6.78 -3.55 11.25
N PRO A 98 6.91 -2.27 11.65
CA PRO A 98 8.07 -1.45 11.34
C PRO A 98 9.40 -2.03 11.84
N THR A 99 9.39 -2.83 12.92
CA THR A 99 10.61 -3.42 13.49
C THR A 99 11.18 -4.57 12.64
N LYS A 100 10.37 -5.07 11.71
CA LYS A 100 10.72 -6.17 10.80
C LYS A 100 10.82 -5.71 9.34
N ALA A 101 10.72 -4.40 9.11
CA ALA A 101 10.79 -3.83 7.77
C ALA A 101 12.11 -4.22 7.10
N LYS A 102 12.00 -4.79 5.91
CA LYS A 102 13.16 -5.16 5.08
C LYS A 102 13.44 -4.06 4.07
N ALA A 103 14.63 -4.10 3.47
CA ALA A 103 15.02 -3.13 2.45
C ALA A 103 13.93 -3.01 1.37
N PHE A 104 13.64 -1.79 0.95
CA PHE A 104 12.68 -1.55 -0.12
C PHE A 104 13.08 -2.31 -1.40
N ILE A 105 12.12 -3.02 -1.98
CA ILE A 105 12.24 -3.67 -3.28
C ILE A 105 11.28 -2.97 -4.22
N GLN A 106 11.79 -2.42 -5.32
CA GLN A 106 10.97 -1.73 -6.31
C GLN A 106 9.93 -2.69 -6.91
N PRO A 107 8.62 -2.45 -6.72
CA PRO A 107 7.59 -3.29 -7.30
C PRO A 107 7.62 -3.24 -8.83
N THR A 108 7.23 -4.34 -9.45
CA THR A 108 7.17 -4.52 -10.91
C THR A 108 5.74 -4.73 -11.42
N GLY A 109 4.80 -4.96 -10.52
CA GLY A 109 3.37 -5.13 -10.82
C GLY A 109 2.50 -4.99 -9.58
N ALA A 110 1.21 -5.29 -9.72
CA ALA A 110 0.28 -5.22 -8.59
C ALA A 110 0.52 -6.34 -7.56
N HIS A 111 1.10 -7.47 -7.99
CA HIS A 111 1.30 -8.65 -7.16
C HIS A 111 2.50 -8.53 -6.20
N ASP A 112 3.38 -7.55 -6.37
CA ASP A 112 4.56 -7.28 -5.52
C ASP A 112 4.58 -5.84 -4.97
N ALA A 113 3.49 -5.09 -5.13
CA ALA A 113 3.33 -3.75 -4.60
C ALA A 113 3.11 -3.73 -3.07
N TYR A 114 3.44 -2.60 -2.44
CA TYR A 114 3.20 -2.39 -1.01
C TYR A 114 1.74 -2.02 -0.77
N MET A 115 1.06 -2.76 0.10
CA MET A 115 -0.30 -2.46 0.53
C MET A 115 -0.32 -1.45 1.66
N LYS A 116 -1.49 -0.85 1.94
CA LYS A 116 -1.67 0.04 3.08
C LYS A 116 -1.14 -0.59 4.36
N GLY A 117 -0.33 0.15 5.08
CA GLY A 117 0.25 -0.27 6.34
C GLY A 117 1.54 -1.08 6.22
N GLU A 118 1.93 -1.53 5.02
CA GLU A 118 3.17 -2.26 4.83
C GLU A 118 4.39 -1.34 4.87
N CYS A 119 5.47 -1.83 5.45
CA CYS A 119 6.66 -1.09 5.83
C CYS A 119 7.88 -1.56 5.02
N CYS A 120 8.78 -0.61 4.72
CA CYS A 120 10.08 -0.88 4.13
C CYS A 120 11.18 -0.06 4.82
N LEU A 121 12.39 -0.61 4.87
CA LEU A 121 13.61 0.13 5.21
C LEU A 121 14.12 0.81 3.94
N TRP A 122 14.22 2.14 3.98
CA TRP A 122 14.68 2.94 2.86
C TRP A 122 16.20 3.19 2.90
N THR A 123 16.76 3.68 1.80
CA THR A 123 18.22 3.82 1.60
C THR A 123 18.87 4.87 2.51
N ASP A 124 18.07 5.71 3.16
CA ASP A 124 18.50 6.66 4.20
C ASP A 124 18.56 6.04 5.60
N GLY A 125 18.23 4.75 5.75
CA GLY A 125 18.24 4.02 7.01
C GLY A 125 16.96 4.18 7.84
N LYS A 126 15.94 4.87 7.32
CA LYS A 126 14.64 5.04 7.99
C LYS A 126 13.63 4.01 7.52
N VAL A 127 12.61 3.77 8.36
CA VAL A 127 11.50 2.89 8.00
C VAL A 127 10.32 3.75 7.56
N TYR A 128 9.72 3.37 6.43
CA TYR A 128 8.56 4.03 5.87
C TYR A 128 7.41 3.05 5.77
N ARG A 129 6.20 3.50 6.12
CA ARG A 129 4.95 2.75 5.98
C ARG A 129 4.13 3.33 4.84
N SER A 130 3.64 2.49 3.95
CA SER A 130 2.73 2.89 2.87
C SER A 130 1.40 3.33 3.46
N ILE A 131 0.94 4.53 3.09
CA ILE A 131 -0.37 5.08 3.49
C ILE A 131 -1.40 5.05 2.36
N MET A 132 -1.02 4.56 1.18
CA MET A 132 -1.95 4.44 0.05
C MET A 132 -3.05 3.43 0.34
N GLU A 133 -4.30 3.79 0.03
CA GLU A 133 -5.46 2.88 0.13
C GLU A 133 -5.40 1.77 -0.94
N THR A 134 -4.65 1.99 -2.01
CA THR A 134 -4.43 1.03 -3.11
C THR A 134 -2.98 0.56 -3.14
N ALA A 135 -2.68 -0.40 -4.02
CA ALA A 135 -1.34 -0.93 -4.23
C ALA A 135 -0.33 0.19 -4.53
N ASN A 136 0.70 0.32 -3.68
CA ASN A 136 1.75 1.32 -3.81
C ASN A 136 2.98 0.72 -4.50
N ALA A 137 3.18 1.13 -5.75
CA ALA A 137 4.35 0.77 -6.57
C ALA A 137 5.47 1.81 -6.54
N TYR A 138 5.28 2.93 -5.83
CA TYR A 138 6.21 4.06 -5.82
C TYR A 138 7.10 3.99 -4.58
N SER A 139 8.38 4.32 -4.74
CA SER A 139 9.30 4.38 -3.60
C SER A 139 9.05 5.60 -2.69
N PRO A 140 9.53 5.57 -1.43
CA PRO A 140 9.50 6.74 -0.54
C PRO A 140 10.10 8.02 -1.13
N ALA A 141 11.08 7.90 -2.04
CA ALA A 141 11.65 9.06 -2.72
C ALA A 141 10.85 9.50 -3.96
N ALA A 142 10.22 8.57 -4.68
CA ALA A 142 9.49 8.87 -5.91
C ALA A 142 8.10 9.46 -5.63
N TYR A 143 7.46 9.06 -4.54
CA TYR A 143 6.15 9.54 -4.14
C TYR A 143 6.05 9.64 -2.60
N PRO A 144 6.77 10.58 -1.95
CA PRO A 144 6.85 10.67 -0.49
C PRO A 144 5.50 10.75 0.20
N GLN A 145 4.51 11.40 -0.41
CA GLN A 145 3.15 11.51 0.12
C GLN A 145 2.37 10.19 0.19
N GLY A 146 2.88 9.11 -0.45
CA GLY A 146 2.34 7.76 -0.30
C GLY A 146 2.94 7.01 0.90
N TRP A 147 3.81 7.65 1.66
CA TRP A 147 4.56 7.04 2.75
C TRP A 147 4.57 7.94 4.00
N GLU A 148 4.48 7.31 5.18
CA GLU A 148 4.79 7.96 6.45
C GLU A 148 6.09 7.39 7.02
N GLU A 149 6.96 8.25 7.56
CA GLU A 149 8.12 7.79 8.33
C GLU A 149 7.64 7.22 9.67
N VAL A 150 8.10 6.02 10.00
CA VAL A 150 7.79 5.35 11.26
C VAL A 150 9.08 5.02 12.01
N THR A 151 9.11 5.29 13.31
CA THR A 151 10.21 4.82 14.14
C THR A 151 10.11 3.30 14.26
N ALA A 152 11.10 2.58 13.76
CA ALA A 152 11.32 1.20 14.19
C ALA A 152 11.69 1.27 15.68
N ALA A 153 10.73 1.06 16.59
CA ALA A 153 11.00 1.10 18.01
C ALA A 153 11.95 -0.05 18.37
N GLY A 154 13.24 0.25 18.43
CA GLY A 154 14.29 -0.76 18.59
C GLY A 154 15.70 -0.23 18.85
N ASP A 155 15.91 1.08 19.05
CA ASP A 155 17.18 1.58 19.61
C ASP A 155 16.94 2.13 21.03
N PRO A 156 17.47 1.50 22.10
CA PRO A 156 17.46 2.07 23.45
C PRO A 156 18.56 3.14 23.52
N GLY A 157 18.40 4.26 22.82
CA GLY A 157 19.52 5.17 22.58
C GLY A 157 19.22 6.65 22.39
N THR A 158 18.01 7.06 22.04
CA THR A 158 17.72 8.49 21.80
C THR A 158 16.40 8.88 22.42
N THR A 159 16.50 9.52 23.58
CA THR A 159 15.50 10.49 24.04
C THR A 159 15.37 11.57 22.96
N PRO A 160 14.22 11.77 22.32
CA PRO A 160 14.04 12.94 21.47
C PRO A 160 14.01 14.18 22.37
N GLU A 161 14.86 15.16 22.08
CA GLU A 161 14.68 16.52 22.58
C GLU A 161 13.30 17.05 22.13
N PRO A 162 12.56 17.80 22.97
CA PRO A 162 11.24 18.30 22.62
C PRO A 162 11.37 19.40 21.55
N GLY A 163 11.07 19.04 20.31
CA GLY A 163 10.97 19.96 19.17
C GLY A 163 9.51 20.21 18.80
N THR A 164 8.99 21.36 19.24
CA THR A 164 7.85 22.15 18.74
C THR A 164 6.63 21.39 18.19
N GLU A 165 5.68 21.14 19.08
CA GLU A 165 4.26 20.89 18.80
C GLU A 165 3.63 22.13 18.14
N PRO A 166 2.94 22.04 16.98
CA PRO A 166 2.00 23.08 16.59
C PRO A 166 0.78 23.00 17.52
N GLU A 167 0.39 24.14 18.08
CA GLU A 167 -0.69 24.27 19.08
C GLU A 167 -2.04 23.72 18.58
N PRO A 168 -2.86 23.11 19.46
CA PRO A 168 -4.19 22.68 19.11
C PRO A 168 -5.17 23.86 19.16
N GLU A 169 -5.59 24.35 18.00
CA GLU A 169 -6.74 25.24 17.89
C GLU A 169 -8.03 24.42 18.15
N THR A 170 -8.71 24.77 19.23
CA THR A 170 -9.95 24.16 19.73
C THR A 170 -11.10 24.23 18.70
N PRO A 171 -11.77 23.11 18.37
CA PRO A 171 -13.06 23.16 17.69
C PRO A 171 -14.15 23.57 18.68
N THR A 172 -14.79 24.71 18.40
CA THR A 172 -16.02 25.13 19.06
C THR A 172 -17.19 24.45 18.34
N GLU A 173 -17.89 23.54 19.01
CA GLU A 173 -19.25 23.15 18.63
C GLU A 173 -20.21 24.35 18.75
N PRO A 174 -21.26 24.43 17.92
CA PRO A 174 -22.52 23.80 18.31
C PRO A 174 -23.18 23.00 17.18
N GLY A 175 -23.98 22.02 17.59
CA GLY A 175 -24.69 21.10 16.71
C GLY A 175 -25.84 21.71 15.91
N THR A 176 -26.44 20.92 15.03
CA THR A 176 -27.73 20.25 15.23
C THR A 176 -28.03 19.41 13.99
N GLU A 177 -28.62 18.22 14.22
CA GLU A 177 -29.28 17.36 13.24
C GLU A 177 -29.99 18.11 12.09
N GLN A 178 -29.84 17.59 10.87
CA GLN A 178 -30.99 17.25 10.01
C GLN A 178 -30.56 16.40 8.80
N GLU A 179 -31.05 15.17 8.77
CA GLU A 179 -31.55 14.50 7.56
C GLU A 179 -33.07 14.29 7.78
N PRO A 180 -33.90 13.95 6.78
CA PRO A 180 -33.64 13.76 5.34
C PRO A 180 -34.68 14.47 4.43
N GLY A 181 -34.41 14.50 3.12
CA GLY A 181 -35.48 14.31 2.12
C GLY A 181 -35.62 15.32 0.97
N GLN A 182 -35.57 14.73 -0.23
CA GLN A 182 -36.37 15.01 -1.43
C GLN A 182 -36.10 16.26 -2.29
N ASP A 183 -35.67 15.96 -3.51
CA ASP A 183 -35.90 16.69 -4.76
C ASP A 183 -37.36 17.19 -4.89
N PRO A 184 -37.61 18.35 -5.54
CA PRO A 184 -37.89 18.26 -6.97
C PRO A 184 -37.33 19.42 -7.83
N GLU A 185 -37.03 19.05 -9.08
CA GLU A 185 -36.83 19.88 -10.28
C GLU A 185 -37.50 21.27 -10.25
N THR A 186 -36.75 22.31 -10.62
CA THR A 186 -37.28 23.39 -11.47
C THR A 186 -36.16 24.14 -12.18
N GLY A 187 -36.16 24.07 -13.51
CA GLY A 187 -35.21 24.75 -14.38
C GLY A 187 -35.38 26.26 -14.46
N GLY A 188 -34.29 26.92 -14.85
CA GLY A 188 -34.23 28.27 -15.37
C GLY A 188 -33.00 28.37 -16.28
N GLU A 189 -33.24 28.43 -17.59
CA GLU A 189 -32.22 28.71 -18.60
C GLU A 189 -31.78 30.17 -18.48
N GLU A 190 -30.50 30.38 -18.19
CA GLU A 190 -29.76 31.61 -18.53
C GLU A 190 -28.43 31.15 -19.10
N THR A 191 -28.04 31.73 -20.23
CA THR A 191 -26.90 31.31 -21.05
C THR A 191 -25.57 31.47 -20.30
N GLY A 192 -24.90 30.36 -20.02
CA GLY A 192 -23.56 30.31 -19.43
C GLY A 192 -23.23 28.86 -19.13
N GLU A 193 -22.00 28.42 -19.38
CA GLU A 193 -21.52 27.06 -19.15
C GLU A 193 -21.91 26.56 -17.74
N THR A 194 -22.92 25.69 -17.64
CA THR A 194 -23.41 25.19 -16.35
C THR A 194 -22.44 24.15 -15.81
N VAL A 195 -21.50 24.61 -14.98
CA VAL A 195 -20.53 23.76 -14.32
C VAL A 195 -21.24 22.85 -13.30
N PRO A 196 -21.16 21.51 -13.44
CA PRO A 196 -21.88 20.58 -12.57
C PRO A 196 -21.39 20.67 -11.12
N ALA A 197 -22.25 20.34 -10.15
CA ALA A 197 -21.81 20.22 -8.75
C ALA A 197 -20.78 19.07 -8.61
N PHE A 198 -19.83 19.22 -7.70
CA PHE A 198 -18.87 18.15 -7.40
C PHE A 198 -19.62 16.90 -6.89
N VAL A 199 -19.30 15.76 -7.49
CA VAL A 199 -19.75 14.43 -7.08
C VAL A 199 -18.53 13.63 -6.72
N GLN A 200 -18.52 13.07 -5.50
CA GLN A 200 -17.42 12.26 -5.00
C GLN A 200 -17.19 11.03 -5.90
N PRO A 201 -16.04 10.91 -6.59
CA PRO A 201 -15.77 9.75 -7.41
C PRO A 201 -15.59 8.47 -6.58
N THR A 202 -15.97 7.35 -7.16
CA THR A 202 -15.86 6.00 -6.57
C THR A 202 -14.57 5.28 -6.99
N GLY A 203 -13.87 5.78 -8.01
CA GLY A 203 -12.54 5.32 -8.42
C GLY A 203 -12.01 6.02 -9.67
N ALA A 204 -11.06 5.39 -10.36
CA ALA A 204 -10.42 6.00 -11.54
C ALA A 204 -11.34 6.13 -12.78
N HIS A 205 -12.51 5.48 -12.77
CA HIS A 205 -13.42 5.44 -13.93
C HIS A 205 -14.41 6.62 -13.97
N ASP A 206 -14.55 7.32 -12.85
CA ASP A 206 -15.40 8.50 -12.65
C ASP A 206 -14.63 9.69 -12.04
N ALA A 207 -13.29 9.62 -12.07
CA ALA A 207 -12.40 10.67 -11.57
C ALA A 207 -12.31 11.86 -12.54
N TYR A 208 -12.24 13.07 -11.98
CA TYR A 208 -12.05 14.30 -12.74
C TYR A 208 -10.65 14.36 -13.35
N GLN A 209 -10.55 14.87 -14.57
CA GLN A 209 -9.28 15.06 -15.27
C GLN A 209 -8.82 16.51 -15.17
N THR A 210 -7.58 16.80 -15.55
CA THR A 210 -7.08 18.18 -15.58
C THR A 210 -7.95 19.04 -16.49
N GLY A 211 -8.42 20.19 -16.00
CA GLY A 211 -9.32 21.10 -16.70
C GLY A 211 -10.80 20.85 -16.46
N ASP A 212 -11.19 19.75 -15.81
CA ASP A 212 -12.59 19.52 -15.45
C ASP A 212 -13.04 20.50 -14.36
N ARG A 213 -14.23 21.06 -14.52
CA ARG A 213 -14.77 22.07 -13.60
C ARG A 213 -15.94 21.53 -12.80
N VAL A 214 -16.00 21.92 -11.53
CA VAL A 214 -17.09 21.60 -10.63
C VAL A 214 -17.49 22.80 -9.78
N THR A 215 -18.76 22.86 -9.39
CA THR A 215 -19.24 23.79 -8.36
C THR A 215 -19.17 23.09 -7.00
N TYR A 216 -18.51 23.71 -6.02
CA TYR A 216 -18.40 23.19 -4.66
C TYR A 216 -18.46 24.35 -3.66
N ASN A 217 -19.33 24.26 -2.64
CA ASN A 217 -19.57 25.33 -1.64
C ASN A 217 -19.83 26.72 -2.24
N GLY A 218 -20.49 26.79 -3.39
CA GLY A 218 -20.85 28.05 -4.06
C GLY A 218 -19.73 28.69 -4.90
N GLN A 219 -18.58 28.03 -5.02
CA GLN A 219 -17.46 28.47 -5.86
C GLN A 219 -17.21 27.44 -6.99
N ILE A 220 -16.71 27.90 -8.13
CA ILE A 220 -16.25 27.03 -9.22
C ILE A 220 -14.78 26.69 -9.02
N TYR A 221 -14.46 25.42 -9.12
CA TYR A 221 -13.12 24.87 -9.06
C TYR A 221 -12.79 24.14 -10.36
N GLU A 222 -11.59 24.34 -10.88
CA GLU A 222 -11.02 23.58 -12.00
C GLU A 222 -9.99 22.59 -11.46
N SER A 223 -10.09 21.31 -11.84
CA SER A 223 -9.12 20.30 -11.44
C SER A 223 -7.79 20.58 -12.12
N THR A 224 -6.70 20.61 -11.34
CA THR A 224 -5.34 20.86 -11.85
C THR A 224 -4.55 19.57 -12.06
N ILE A 225 -5.16 18.42 -11.78
CA ILE A 225 -4.54 17.09 -11.87
C ILE A 225 -5.46 16.08 -12.58
N ASP A 226 -4.85 15.09 -13.22
CA ASP A 226 -5.55 13.96 -13.82
C ASP A 226 -5.96 12.92 -12.77
N ASN A 227 -7.10 12.28 -12.98
CA ASN A 227 -7.69 11.30 -12.06
C ASN A 227 -7.93 11.84 -10.63
N ASN A 228 -8.36 13.09 -10.52
CA ASN A 228 -8.73 13.73 -9.29
C ASN A 228 -10.03 13.14 -8.72
N VAL A 229 -9.92 12.49 -7.56
CA VAL A 229 -11.04 11.90 -6.83
C VAL A 229 -11.34 12.63 -5.53
N TRP A 230 -10.65 13.73 -5.24
CA TRP A 230 -10.78 14.44 -3.97
C TRP A 230 -11.56 15.73 -4.16
N SER A 231 -12.37 16.11 -3.18
CA SER A 231 -13.08 17.39 -3.19
C SER A 231 -12.13 18.58 -2.95
N PRO A 232 -12.52 19.82 -3.33
CA PRO A 232 -11.70 21.01 -3.12
C PRO A 232 -11.33 21.33 -1.67
N ASP A 233 -12.09 20.88 -0.67
CA ASP A 233 -11.75 21.04 0.75
C ASP A 233 -10.77 19.97 1.26
N THR A 234 -10.90 18.75 0.75
CA THR A 234 -10.07 17.60 1.13
C THR A 234 -8.68 17.70 0.50
N TYR A 235 -8.59 18.18 -0.73
CA TYR A 235 -7.33 18.33 -1.45
C TYR A 235 -7.26 19.64 -2.25
N PRO A 236 -7.16 20.80 -1.58
CA PRO A 236 -7.21 22.11 -2.24
C PRO A 236 -6.17 22.30 -3.32
N GLN A 237 -5.00 21.66 -3.19
CA GLN A 237 -3.91 21.74 -4.17
C GLN A 237 -4.18 21.04 -5.51
N GLY A 238 -5.19 20.17 -5.59
CA GLY A 238 -5.65 19.56 -6.84
C GLY A 238 -6.72 20.37 -7.57
N TRP A 239 -7.06 21.54 -7.04
CA TRP A 239 -8.11 22.40 -7.58
C TRP A 239 -7.62 23.86 -7.63
N GLU A 240 -8.04 24.58 -8.66
CA GLU A 240 -7.85 26.02 -8.78
C GLU A 240 -9.21 26.71 -8.74
N VAL A 241 -9.34 27.76 -7.92
CA VAL A 241 -10.58 28.55 -7.87
C VAL A 241 -10.68 29.35 -9.16
N VAL A 242 -11.75 29.12 -9.92
CA VAL A 242 -12.04 29.93 -11.10
C VAL A 242 -12.87 31.12 -10.64
N GLU A 243 -12.29 32.31 -10.66
CA GLU A 243 -13.04 33.55 -10.50
C GLU A 243 -13.92 33.73 -11.73
N VAL A 244 -15.24 33.68 -11.53
CA VAL A 244 -16.18 34.09 -12.58
C VAL A 244 -16.05 35.61 -12.65
N GLU A 245 -15.34 36.11 -13.66
CA GLU A 245 -15.41 37.52 -14.02
C GLU A 245 -16.88 37.83 -14.32
N ASP A 246 -17.56 38.42 -13.34
CA ASP A 246 -18.88 39.00 -13.51
C ASP A 246 -18.74 40.01 -14.66
N GLY A 247 -19.29 39.64 -15.81
CA GLY A 247 -19.30 40.45 -17.01
C GLY A 247 -20.03 41.75 -16.72
N GLY A 248 -19.26 42.73 -16.26
CA GLY A 248 -19.72 44.06 -15.94
C GLY A 248 -20.58 44.61 -17.06
N ALA A 249 -21.79 45.01 -16.67
CA ALA A 249 -22.77 45.64 -17.51
C ALA A 249 -22.20 46.78 -18.38
N ALA A 250 -22.69 46.86 -19.62
CA ALA A 250 -22.78 48.10 -20.39
C ALA A 250 -24.23 48.31 -20.82
#